data_AF-A0A9E5RU57-F1
#
_entry.id   AF-A0A9E5RU57-F1
#
_cell.length_a   1.000
_cell.length_b   1.000
_cell.length_c   1.000
_cell.angle_alpha   90.00
_cell.angle_beta   90.00
_cell.angle_gamma   90.00
#
_symmetry.space_group_name_H-M   'P 1'
#
loop_
_entity.id
_entity.type
_entity.pdbx_description
1 polymer ?
#
loop_
_entity_poly.entity_id
_entity_poly.type
_entity_poly.pdbx_seq_one_letter_code
_entity_poly.pdbx_strand_id
1 'polypeptide(L)'
;MNKQELSKDDRLVVRIDKETKNQFMKRAEDEGRNASEILLGWIKNYLAEEPQLLPDIKQVYAELETLKNKLAFLEDEVTKKSAA
;
A
#
# COMPACT_ATOMS: atom_id res chain seq x y z
N MET A 1 -19.89 8.43 10.04
CA MET A 1 -18.73 7.66 10.52
C MET A 1 -18.93 6.21 10.10
N ASN A 2 -18.21 5.75 9.07
CA ASN A 2 -18.25 4.33 8.69
C ASN A 2 -17.54 3.52 9.77
N LYS A 3 -18.30 2.71 10.50
CA LYS A 3 -17.75 1.65 11.35
C LYS A 3 -17.13 0.62 10.41
N GLN A 4 -15.80 0.54 10.37
CA GLN A 4 -15.12 -0.60 9.74
C GLN A 4 -15.62 -1.86 10.44
N GLU A 5 -16.30 -2.73 9.69
CA GLU A 5 -16.61 -4.08 10.13
C GLU A 5 -15.30 -4.86 10.20
N LEU A 6 -14.74 -4.98 11.40
CA LEU A 6 -13.67 -5.95 11.67
C LEU A 6 -14.29 -7.34 11.56
N SER A 7 -14.10 -8.00 10.41
CA SER A 7 -14.44 -9.41 10.24
C SER A 7 -13.72 -10.23 11.31
N LYS A 8 -14.40 -11.22 11.90
CA LYS A 8 -13.80 -12.09 12.94
C LYS A 8 -12.62 -12.92 12.41
N ASP A 9 -12.45 -12.96 11.09
CA ASP A 9 -11.45 -13.76 10.37
C ASP A 9 -10.06 -13.09 10.26
N ASP A 10 -9.93 -11.78 10.49
CA ASP A 10 -8.66 -11.05 10.29
C ASP A 10 -7.72 -11.11 11.50
N ARG A 11 -7.62 -12.27 12.16
CA ARG A 11 -6.78 -12.46 13.34
C ARG A 11 -5.38 -12.94 12.94
N LEU A 12 -4.37 -12.12 13.26
CA LEU A 12 -2.96 -12.50 13.11
C LEU A 12 -2.42 -13.11 14.42
N VAL A 13 -1.78 -14.29 14.33
CA VAL A 13 -1.04 -14.88 15.46
C VAL A 13 0.45 -14.68 15.22
N VAL A 14 1.12 -13.96 16.13
CA VAL A 14 2.56 -13.70 16.06
C VAL A 14 3.27 -14.49 17.13
N ARG A 15 4.39 -15.14 16.77
CA ARG A 15 5.29 -15.81 17.71
C ARG A 15 6.43 -14.87 18.09
N ILE A 16 6.59 -14.64 19.38
CA ILE A 16 7.68 -13.86 19.98
C ILE A 16 8.21 -14.62 21.20
N ASP A 17 9.43 -14.31 21.62
CA ASP A 17 9.98 -14.88 22.85
C ASP A 17 9.22 -14.37 24.09
N LYS A 18 9.36 -15.13 25.19
CA LYS A 18 8.62 -14.88 26.43
C LYS A 18 9.02 -13.55 27.08
N GLU A 19 10.29 -13.17 26.99
CA GLU A 19 10.79 -11.95 27.62
C GLU A 19 10.20 -10.72 26.92
N THR A 20 10.30 -10.67 25.59
CA THR A 20 9.72 -9.62 24.76
C THR A 20 8.21 -9.50 24.99
N LYS A 21 7.49 -10.63 25.03
CA LYS A 21 6.05 -10.62 25.35
C LYS A 21 5.78 -9.96 26.69
N ASN A 22 6.52 -10.34 27.73
CA ASN A 22 6.30 -9.82 29.08
C ASN A 22 6.60 -8.33 29.17
N GLN A 23 7.71 -7.87 28.58
CA GLN A 23 8.06 -6.45 28.54
C GLN A 23 7.00 -5.64 27.79
N PHE A 24 6.52 -6.15 26.65
CA PHE A 24 5.46 -5.51 25.87
C PHE A 24 4.15 -5.41 26.66
N MET A 25 3.70 -6.50 27.29
CA MET A 25 2.46 -6.51 28.07
C MET A 25 2.56 -5.59 29.29
N LYS A 26 3.70 -5.58 30.00
CA LYS A 26 3.93 -4.66 31.13
C LYS A 26 3.80 -3.20 30.69
N ARG A 27 4.43 -2.83 29.57
CA ARG A 27 4.32 -1.48 29.03
C ARG A 27 2.90 -1.13 28.60
N ALA A 28 2.17 -2.09 28.01
CA ALA A 28 0.77 -1.89 27.63
C ALA A 28 -0.11 -1.61 28.86
N GLU A 29 0.13 -2.32 29.97
CA GLU A 29 -0.52 -2.09 31.25
C GLU A 29 -0.17 -0.72 31.84
N ASP A 30 1.11 -0.34 31.83
CA ASP A 30 1.58 0.96 32.32
C ASP A 30 0.96 2.13 31.53
N GLU A 31 0.75 1.96 30.23
CA GLU A 31 0.09 2.94 29.35
C GLU A 31 -1.45 2.90 29.44
N GLY A 32 -2.03 1.89 30.10
CA GLY A 32 -3.48 1.68 30.18
C GLY A 32 -4.13 1.33 28.84
N ARG A 33 -3.37 0.73 27.91
CA ARG A 33 -3.79 0.48 26.52
C ARG A 33 -3.84 -1.01 26.20
N ASN A 34 -4.71 -1.41 25.27
CA ASN A 34 -4.72 -2.79 24.81
C ASN A 34 -3.55 -3.07 23.85
N ALA A 35 -2.92 -4.24 23.99
CA ALA A 35 -1.91 -4.75 23.07
C ALA A 35 -2.27 -4.58 21.57
N SER A 36 -3.51 -4.87 21.21
CA SER A 36 -4.01 -4.77 19.84
C SER A 36 -4.02 -3.33 19.35
N GLU A 37 -4.39 -2.37 20.20
CA GLU A 37 -4.40 -0.95 19.84
C GLU A 37 -2.99 -0.40 19.64
N ILE A 38 -2.03 -0.87 20.45
CA ILE A 38 -0.62 -0.52 20.32
C ILE A 38 -0.07 -1.06 18.99
N LEU A 39 -0.29 -2.35 18.71
CA LEU A 39 0.16 -2.99 17.47
C LEU A 39 -0.48 -2.36 16.23
N LEU A 40 -1.78 -2.06 16.26
CA LEU A 40 -2.45 -1.36 15.16
C LEU A 40 -1.87 0.03 14.94
N GLY A 41 -1.52 0.75 16.00
CA GLY A 41 -0.85 2.05 15.90
C GLY A 41 0.51 1.94 15.21
N TRP A 42 1.32 0.96 15.60
CA TRP A 42 2.62 0.72 14.99
C TRP A 42 2.50 0.28 13.52
N ILE A 43 1.55 -0.60 13.18
CA ILE A 43 1.32 -1.00 11.79
C ILE A 43 0.92 0.21 10.94
N LYS A 44 0.01 1.07 11.44
CA LYS A 44 -0.39 2.28 10.72
C LYS A 44 0.77 3.24 10.51
N ASN A 45 1.61 3.44 11.53
CA ASN A 45 2.79 4.29 11.42
C ASN A 45 3.81 3.71 10.44
N TYR A 46 4.07 2.40 10.53
CA TYR A 46 4.96 1.69 9.62
C TYR A 46 4.51 1.82 8.15
N LEU A 47 3.21 1.63 7.88
CA LEU A 47 2.63 1.81 6.55
C LEU A 47 2.60 3.27 6.08
N ALA A 48 2.65 4.23 7.00
CA ALA A 48 2.74 5.65 6.68
C ALA A 48 4.19 6.09 6.40
N GLU A 49 5.16 5.42 7.02
CA GLU A 49 6.60 5.65 6.82
C GLU A 49 7.16 4.92 5.59
N GLU A 50 6.55 3.80 5.16
CA GLU A 50 6.84 3.24 3.85
C GLU A 50 6.46 4.28 2.77
N PRO A 51 7.40 4.69 1.89
CA PRO A 51 7.02 5.43 0.71
C PRO A 51 6.07 4.51 -0.03
N GLN A 52 4.79 4.84 0.01
CA GLN A 52 3.82 4.24 -0.89
C GLN A 52 4.35 4.58 -2.29
N LEU A 53 5.04 3.61 -2.91
CA LEU A 53 5.35 3.57 -4.34
C LEU A 53 4.01 3.42 -5.09
N LEU A 54 3.06 4.28 -4.79
CA LEU A 54 1.92 4.51 -5.63
C LEU A 54 2.49 5.15 -6.88
N PRO A 55 2.30 4.54 -8.06
CA PRO A 55 2.73 5.17 -9.29
C PRO A 55 2.10 6.56 -9.35
N ASP A 56 2.91 7.57 -9.67
CA ASP A 56 2.39 8.92 -9.87
C ASP A 56 1.40 8.84 -11.05
N ILE A 57 0.12 8.92 -10.73
CA ILE A 57 -0.96 8.81 -11.70
C ILE A 57 -0.76 9.83 -12.83
N LYS A 58 -0.22 11.03 -12.54
CA LYS A 58 0.08 12.03 -13.56
C LYS A 58 1.18 11.57 -14.51
N GLN A 59 2.22 10.93 -13.98
CA GLN A 59 3.28 10.36 -14.80
C GLN A 59 2.73 9.23 -15.69
N VAL A 60 1.90 8.35 -15.13
CA VAL A 60 1.25 7.27 -15.90
C VAL A 60 0.39 7.84 -17.03
N TYR A 61 -0.38 8.91 -16.79
CA TYR A 61 -1.17 9.57 -17.84
C TYR A 61 -0.29 10.18 -18.93
N ALA A 62 0.81 10.86 -18.56
CA ALA A 62 1.72 11.47 -19.52
C ALA A 62 2.43 10.43 -20.41
N GLU A 63 2.84 9.29 -19.82
CA GLU A 63 3.42 8.17 -20.56
C GLU A 63 2.40 7.55 -21.52
N LEU A 64 1.14 7.46 -21.11
CA LEU A 64 0.06 6.89 -21.91
C LEU A 64 -0.32 7.81 -23.09
N GLU A 65 -0.33 9.12 -22.91
CA GLU A 65 -0.49 10.09 -24.01
C GLU A 65 0.68 10.01 -25.00
N THR A 66 1.91 9.93 -24.49
CA THR A 66 3.10 9.77 -25.32
C THR A 66 3.03 8.49 -26.15
N LEU A 67 2.58 7.39 -25.54
CA LEU A 67 2.42 6.11 -26.22
C LEU A 67 1.34 6.17 -27.31
N LYS A 68 0.20 6.82 -27.04
CA LYS A 68 -0.85 7.05 -28.04
C LYS A 68 -0.33 7.82 -29.25
N ASN A 69 0.44 8.88 -29.02
CA ASN A 69 1.00 9.69 -30.11
C ASN A 69 2.01 8.89 -30.95
N LYS A 70 2.86 8.08 -30.32
CA LYS A 70 3.79 7.19 -31.03
C LYS A 70 3.07 6.11 -31.83
N LEU A 71 1.99 5.55 -31.29
CA LEU A 71 1.18 4.56 -32.01
C LEU A 71 0.53 5.17 -33.25
N ALA A 72 -0.10 6.35 -33.10
CA ALA A 72 -0.72 7.05 -34.22
C ALA A 72 0.30 7.39 -35.33
N PHE A 73 1.52 7.78 -34.96
CA PHE A 73 2.60 8.02 -35.92
C PHE A 73 3.01 6.73 -36.67
N LEU A 74 3.18 5.63 -35.95
CA LEU A 74 3.54 4.33 -36.54
C LEU A 74 2.42 3.79 -37.44
N GLU A 75 1.16 3.95 -37.05
CA GLU A 75 0.00 3.57 -37.86
C GLU A 75 -0.06 4.38 -39.17
N ASP A 76 0.22 5.69 -39.11
CA ASP A 76 0.30 6.54 -40.30
C ASP A 76 1.47 6.14 -41.22
N GLU A 77 2.65 5.85 -40.66
CA GLU A 77 3.80 5.37 -41.43
C GLU A 77 3.55 4.01 -42.09
N VAL A 78 2.92 3.07 -41.37
CA VAL A 78 2.55 1.75 -41.91
C VAL A 78 1.50 1.91 -43.01
N THR A 79 0.49 2.76 -42.81
CA THR A 79 -0.56 2.99 -43.81
C THR A 79 0.01 3.63 -45.08
N LYS A 80 0.94 4.59 -44.94
CA LYS A 80 1.64 5.21 -46.08
C LYS A 80 2.55 4.24 -46.83
N LYS A 81 3.26 3.36 -46.12
CA LYS A 81 4.11 2.32 -46.73
C LYS A 81 3.32 1.18 -47.38
N SER A 82 2.09 0.91 -46.92
CA SER A 82 1.23 -0.14 -47.46
C SER A 82 0.43 0.30 -48.68
N ALA A 83 0.37 1.60 -48.96
CA ALA A 83 -0.35 2.21 -50.09
C ALA A 83 0.57 2.57 -51.28
N ALA A 84 1.87 2.31 -51.17
CA ALA A 84 2.89 2.49 -52.23
C ALA A 84 3.31 1.12 -52.79
#